data_AF-A0A2N8RZ66-F1
#
_entry.id   AF-A0A2N8RZ66-F1
#
_cell.length_a   1.000
_cell.length_b   1.000
_cell.length_c   1.000
_cell.angle_alpha   90.00
_cell.angle_beta   90.00
_cell.angle_gamma   90.00
#
_symmetry.space_group_name_H-M   'P 1'
#
loop_
_entity.id
_entity.type
_entity.pdbx_description
1 polymer ?
#
loop_
_entity_poly.entity_id
_entity_poly.type
_entity_poly.pdbx_seq_one_letter_code
_entity_poly.pdbx_strand_id
1 'polypeptide(L)' 'MPRVTISKPFNYQQGGDVKRYEVGAQDVTQAVADHAKAKGFLKPEPQPEAQSNSAPKGETKK' A
#
# COMPACT_ATOMS: atom_id res chain seq x y z
N MET A 1 -10.08 12.69 1.16
CA MET A 1 -9.55 11.35 0.81
C MET A 1 -8.25 11.58 0.06
N PRO A 2 -7.13 10.94 0.42
CA PRO A 2 -5.87 11.14 -0.28
C PRO A 2 -5.91 10.53 -1.69
N ARG A 3 -5.42 11.30 -2.67
CA ARG A 3 -5.20 10.83 -4.03
C ARG A 3 -3.79 10.28 -4.15
N VAL A 4 -3.65 9.02 -4.55
CA VAL A 4 -2.36 8.36 -4.75
C VAL A 4 -2.25 7.78 -6.14
N THR A 5 -1.03 7.67 -6.66
CA THR A 5 -0.77 6.99 -7.94
C THR A 5 -0.27 5.58 -7.66
N ILE A 6 -1.12 4.60 -7.88
CA ILE A 6 -0.81 3.17 -7.75
C ILE A 6 0.09 2.80 -8.95
N SER A 7 1.28 2.27 -8.70
CA SER A 7 2.18 1.78 -9.75
C SER A 7 2.02 0.29 -10.03
N LYS A 8 1.54 -0.49 -9.04
CA LYS A 8 1.34 -1.93 -9.14
C LYS A 8 -0.03 -2.28 -8.57
N PRO A 9 -0.83 -3.11 -9.26
CA PRO A 9 -2.14 -3.47 -8.76
C PRO A 9 -1.99 -4.32 -7.49
N PHE A 10 -2.83 -4.09 -6.50
CA PHE A 10 -2.85 -4.85 -5.26
C PHE A 10 -4.27 -5.02 -4.73
N ASN A 11 -4.43 -5.97 -3.80
CA ASN A 11 -5.68 -6.19 -3.09
C ASN A 11 -5.52 -5.71 -1.66
N TYR A 12 -6.52 -5.01 -1.13
CA TYR A 12 -6.55 -4.54 0.25
C TYR A 12 -7.87 -4.93 0.90
N GLN A 13 -7.77 -5.51 2.09
CA GLN A 13 -8.92 -5.90 2.87
C GLN A 13 -9.38 -4.71 3.72
N GLN A 14 -10.62 -4.27 3.54
CA GLN A 14 -11.23 -3.20 4.30
C GLN A 14 -12.59 -3.67 4.84
N GLY A 15 -12.72 -3.73 6.17
CA GLY A 15 -14.02 -3.98 6.82
C GLY A 15 -14.63 -5.36 6.54
N GLY A 16 -13.84 -6.36 6.14
CA GLY A 16 -14.31 -7.70 5.79
C GLY A 16 -14.32 -7.99 4.29
N ASP A 17 -14.34 -6.96 3.45
CA ASP A 17 -14.29 -7.08 2.01
C ASP A 17 -12.86 -6.89 1.47
N VAL A 18 -12.52 -7.61 0.40
CA VAL A 18 -11.25 -7.43 -0.32
C VAL A 18 -11.52 -6.58 -1.56
N LYS A 19 -10.91 -5.40 -1.62
CA LYS A 19 -11.01 -4.50 -2.77
C LYS A 19 -9.70 -4.50 -3.56
N ARG A 20 -9.81 -4.67 -4.87
CA ARG A 20 -8.68 -4.60 -5.80
C ARG A 20 -8.48 -3.14 -6.23
N TYR A 21 -7.24 -2.67 -6.14
CA TYR A 21 -6.78 -1.38 -6.63
C TYR A 21 -5.94 -1.60 -7.88
N GLU A 22 -6.31 -0.93 -8.96
CA GLU A 22 -5.62 -1.01 -10.24
C GLU A 22 -4.53 0.05 -10.34
N VAL A 23 -3.67 -0.08 -11.35
CA VAL A 23 -2.61 0.91 -11.63
C VAL A 23 -3.26 2.20 -12.11
N GLY A 24 -2.88 3.33 -11.54
CA GLY A 24 -3.43 4.63 -11.89
C GLY A 24 -3.58 5.58 -10.71
N ALA A 25 -3.98 6.81 -11.01
CA ALA A 25 -4.32 7.79 -9.99
C ALA A 25 -5.71 7.50 -9.44
N GLN A 26 -5.80 7.20 -8.14
CA GLN A 26 -7.06 6.89 -7.49
C GLN A 26 -7.14 7.52 -6.11
N ASP A 27 -8.34 7.97 -5.77
CA ASP A 27 -8.68 8.44 -4.44
C ASP A 27 -8.93 7.24 -3.53
N VAL A 28 -8.07 7.07 -2.54
CA VAL A 28 -8.11 5.95 -1.60
C VAL A 28 -8.23 6.44 -0.17
N THR A 29 -8.49 5.55 0.78
CA THR A 29 -8.46 5.90 2.20
C THR A 29 -7.02 6.06 2.69
N GLN A 30 -6.82 6.78 3.80
CA GLN A 30 -5.49 6.95 4.38
C GLN A 30 -4.81 5.62 4.70
N ALA A 31 -5.58 4.62 5.14
CA ALA A 31 -5.07 3.29 5.45
C ALA A 31 -4.58 2.52 4.21
N VAL A 32 -5.26 2.67 3.07
CA VAL A 32 -4.83 2.08 1.78
C VAL A 32 -3.58 2.80 1.27
N ALA A 33 -3.53 4.12 1.36
CA ALA A 33 -2.37 4.92 0.96
C ALA A 33 -1.13 4.54 1.78
N ASP A 34 -1.27 4.40 3.10
CA ASP A 34 -0.19 4.00 4.00
C ASP A 34 0.32 2.58 3.69
N HIS A 35 -0.60 1.62 3.54
CA HIS A 35 -0.25 0.25 3.17
C HIS A 35 0.44 0.18 1.80
N ALA A 36 -0.08 0.91 0.82
CA ALA A 36 0.48 0.98 -0.52
C ALA A 36 1.87 1.62 -0.52
N LYS A 37 2.09 2.65 0.30
CA LYS A 37 3.40 3.29 0.49
C LYS A 37 4.38 2.33 1.16
N ALA A 38 3.99 1.71 2.26
CA ALA A 38 4.82 0.79 3.03
C ALA A 38 5.24 -0.46 2.24
N LYS A 39 4.38 -0.94 1.33
CA LYS A 39 4.64 -2.10 0.46
C LYS A 39 5.29 -1.75 -0.88
N GLY A 40 5.44 -0.47 -1.20
CA GLY A 40 5.98 -0.03 -2.50
C GLY A 40 5.04 -0.29 -3.69
N PHE A 41 3.72 -0.23 -3.46
CA PHE A 41 2.70 -0.29 -4.50
C PHE A 41 2.43 1.07 -5.16
N LEU A 42 2.81 2.18 -4.52
CA LEU A 42 2.71 3.53 -5.09
C LEU A 42 3.85 3.81 -6.07
N LYS A 43 3.62 4.71 -7.04
CA LYS A 43 4.73 5.27 -7.83
C LYS A 43 5.68 6.00 -6.88
N PRO A 44 7.00 5.84 -7.04
CA PRO A 44 7.95 6.65 -6.32
C PRO A 44 7.81 8.09 -6.83
N GLU A 45 7.02 8.90 -6.15
CA GLU A 45 7.34 10.33 -6.11
C GLU A 45 8.62 10.48 -5.28
N PRO A 46 9.55 11.34 -5.68
CA PRO A 46 10.76 11.60 -4.90
C PRO A 46 10.36 12.30 -3.59
N GLN A 47 10.01 11.51 -2.57
CA GLN A 47 9.88 11.98 -1.19
C GLN A 47 11.07 11.48 -0.37
N PRO A 48 11.67 12.34 0.45
CA PRO A 48 12.81 11.98 1.28
C PRO A 48 12.39 10.93 2.31
N GLU A 49 13.21 9.89 2.37
CA GLU A 49 13.32 8.84 3.38
C GLU A 49 12.31 8.87 4.53
N ALA A 50 11.26 8.05 4.42
CA ALA A 50 10.53 7.57 5.59
C ALA A 50 10.26 6.07 5.43
N GLN A 51 11.26 5.29 5.86
CA GLN A 51 11.15 3.93 6.39
C GLN A 51 10.32 2.94 5.59
N SER A 52 10.99 2.35 4.60
CA SER A 52 10.79 0.94 4.24
C SER A 52 11.07 0.08 5.48
N ASN A 53 10.03 -0.33 6.20
CA ASN A 53 10.13 -1.52 7.04
C ASN A 53 8.76 -2.16 7.22
N SER A 54 8.37 -3.06 6.30
CA SER A 54 7.45 -4.17 6.59
C SER A 54 7.31 -5.17 5.43
N ALA A 55 8.32 -6.03 5.28
CA ALA A 55 8.10 -7.44 4.92
C ALA A 55 9.33 -8.27 5.32
N PRO A 56 9.19 -9.57 5.64
CA PRO A 56 8.03 -10.33 6.13
C PRO A 56 8.38 -11.06 7.45
N LYS A 57 7.40 -11.52 8.23
CA LYS A 57 7.69 -12.61 9.19
C LYS A 57 6.56 -13.62 9.18
N GLY A 58 6.62 -14.46 8.15
CA GLY A 58 6.26 -15.85 8.36
C GLY A 58 7.19 -16.45 9.42
N GLU A 59 6.59 -17.27 10.26
CA GLU A 59 7.18 -18.49 10.83
C GLU A 59 8.47 -18.35 11.66
N THR A 60 8.32 -18.39 12.99
CA THR A 60 9.15 -19.22 13.88
C THR A 60 8.39 -19.31 15.22
N LYS A 61 7.74 -20.45 15.49
CA LYS A 61 7.36 -20.83 16.85
C LYS A 61 8.23 -22.03 17.24
N LYS A 62 8.84 -21.86 18.42
CA LYS A 62 9.87 -22.65 19.08
C LYS A 62 9.38 -24.01 19.55
#